data_AF-A0A2E6X856-F1
#
_entry.id   AF-A0A2E6X856-F1
#
_cell.length_a   1.000
_cell.length_b   1.000
_cell.length_c   1.000
_cell.angle_alpha   90.00
_cell.angle_beta   90.00
_cell.angle_gamma   90.00
#
_symmetry.space_group_name_H-M   'P 1'
#
loop_
_entity.id
_entity.type
_entity.pdbx_description
1 polymer ?
#
loop_
_entity_poly.entity_id
_entity_poly.type
_entity_poly.pdbx_seq_one_letter_code
_entity_poly.pdbx_strand_id
1 'polypeptide(L)' 'RRQIQIRNILDRWYTEIDGIRVKLTKRPSGITAKAEVEDIAAEKTLETRRRLKQKVETEAIVEVENNGK' A
#
# COMPACT_ATOMS: atom_id res chain seq x y z
N ARG A 1 17.51 -7.55 -31.95
CA ARG A 1 18.18 -6.43 -31.24
C ARG A 1 17.66 -6.40 -29.80
N ARG A 2 18.54 -6.44 -28.78
CA ARG A 2 18.17 -6.25 -27.37
C ARG A 2 18.15 -4.75 -27.08
N GLN A 3 17.00 -4.20 -26.72
CA GLN A 3 16.88 -2.80 -26.31
C GLN A 3 16.92 -2.75 -24.78
N ILE A 4 17.88 -2.01 -24.22
CA ILE A 4 17.99 -1.84 -22.77
C ILE A 4 16.90 -0.87 -22.33
N GLN A 5 16.02 -1.31 -21.43
CA GLN A 5 15.02 -0.46 -20.79
C GLN A 5 15.54 -0.03 -19.41
N ILE A 6 15.68 1.27 -19.20
CA ILE A 6 15.98 1.84 -17.88
C ILE A 6 14.67 1.95 -17.10
N ARG A 7 14.64 1.45 -15.86
CA ARG A 7 13.46 1.50 -14.98
C ARG A 7 13.83 2.19 -13.67
N ASN A 8 13.02 3.17 -13.27
CA ASN A 8 13.10 3.75 -11.93
C ASN A 8 12.31 2.85 -10.97
N ILE A 9 13.03 2.10 -10.14
CA ILE A 9 12.44 1.26 -9.11
C ILE A 9 12.35 2.10 -7.84
N LEU A 10 11.13 2.23 -7.30
CA LEU A 10 10.88 2.97 -6.07
C LEU A 10 11.14 2.10 -4.84
N ASP A 11 11.64 2.73 -3.78
CA ASP A 11 11.76 2.10 -2.46
C ASP A 11 10.38 1.75 -1.92
N ARG A 12 10.25 0.48 -1.53
CA ARG A 12 8.98 -0.11 -1.09
C ARG A 12 9.22 -1.06 0.06
N TRP A 13 8.29 -1.07 0.99
CA TRP A 13 8.24 -2.02 2.09
C TRP A 13 6.79 -2.39 2.37
N TYR A 14 6.59 -3.27 3.32
CA TYR A 14 5.27 -3.75 3.71
C TYR A 14 5.05 -3.45 5.19
N THR A 15 3.82 -3.08 5.53
CA THR A 15 3.29 -3.11 6.89
C THR A 15 2.04 -3.98 6.90
N GLU A 16 1.55 -4.30 8.08
CA GLU A 16 0.34 -5.08 8.29
C GLU A 16 -0.60 -4.29 9.20
N ILE A 17 -1.81 -4.00 8.71
CA ILE A 17 -2.84 -3.29 9.45
C ILE A 17 -4.06 -4.19 9.52
N ASP A 18 -4.56 -4.49 10.73
CA ASP A 18 -5.73 -5.35 10.93
C ASP A 18 -5.63 -6.71 10.20
N GLY A 19 -4.43 -7.28 10.10
CA GLY A 19 -4.17 -8.54 9.36
C GLY A 19 -4.15 -8.40 7.84
N ILE A 20 -4.21 -7.17 7.31
CA ILE A 20 -4.17 -6.87 5.88
C ILE A 20 -2.79 -6.32 5.54
N ARG A 21 -2.16 -6.94 4.54
CA ARG A 21 -0.86 -6.50 4.07
C ARG A 21 -1.02 -5.21 3.27
N VAL A 22 -0.26 -4.19 3.66
CA VAL A 22 -0.24 -2.89 2.99
C VAL A 22 1.15 -2.62 2.45
N LYS A 23 1.22 -2.41 1.13
CA LYS A 23 2.43 -2.01 0.44
C LYS A 23 2.62 -0.51 0.53
N LEU A 24 3.73 -0.11 1.10
CA LEU A 24 4.16 1.27 1.20
C LEU A 24 5.21 1.56 0.15
N THR A 25 5.15 2.74 -0.45
CA THR A 25 6.11 3.18 -1.48
C THR A 25 6.49 4.62 -1.22
N LYS A 26 7.80 4.88 -1.09
CA LYS A 26 8.35 6.22 -0.95
C LYS A 26 8.41 6.87 -2.33
N ARG A 27 7.67 7.98 -2.50
CA ARG A 27 7.71 8.82 -3.70
C ARG A 27 8.28 10.19 -3.35
N PRO A 28 8.80 10.95 -4.32
CA PRO A 28 9.20 12.34 -4.10
C PRO A 28 8.07 13.21 -3.53
N SER A 29 6.82 12.90 -3.86
CA SER A 29 5.63 13.61 -3.36
C SER A 29 5.14 13.14 -1.98
N GLY A 30 5.80 12.16 -1.35
CA GLY A 30 5.38 11.54 -0.10
C GLY A 30 5.17 10.03 -0.19
N ILE A 31 4.80 9.43 0.94
CA ILE A 31 4.57 7.99 1.05
C ILE A 31 3.17 7.65 0.54
N THR A 32 3.07 6.55 -0.22
CA THR A 32 1.78 6.03 -0.70
C THR A 32 1.56 4.62 -0.15
N ALA A 33 0.35 4.36 0.32
CA ALA A 33 -0.09 3.05 0.78
C ALA A 33 -1.02 2.39 -0.25
N LYS A 34 -0.87 1.09 -0.42
CA LYS A 34 -1.74 0.23 -1.24
C LYS A 34 -1.97 -1.09 -0.54
N ALA A 35 -3.20 -1.33 -0.12
CA ALA A 35 -3.58 -2.60 0.47
C ALA A 35 -3.63 -3.71 -0.59
N GLU A 36 -3.19 -4.92 -0.22
CA GLU A 36 -3.23 -6.09 -1.09
C GLU A 36 -4.68 -6.51 -1.35
N VAL A 37 -5.00 -6.74 -2.62
CA VAL A 37 -6.38 -6.99 -3.04
C VAL A 37 -6.87 -8.34 -2.54
N GLU A 38 -5.98 -9.33 -2.44
CA GLU A 38 -6.28 -10.68 -1.97
C GLU A 38 -6.81 -10.66 -0.52
N ASP A 39 -6.17 -9.88 0.34
CA ASP A 39 -6.57 -9.73 1.74
C ASP A 39 -7.92 -9.01 1.88
N ILE A 40 -8.18 -8.00 1.04
CA ILE A 40 -9.45 -7.26 1.03
C ILE A 40 -10.58 -8.07 0.39
N ALA A 41 -10.27 -8.98 -0.53
CA ALA A 41 -11.26 -9.74 -1.29
C ALA A 41 -12.14 -10.66 -0.42
N ALA A 42 -11.71 -10.94 0.82
CA ALA A 42 -12.49 -11.67 1.82
C ALA A 42 -13.84 -10.99 2.12
N GLU A 43 -13.92 -9.66 2.00
CA GLU A 43 -15.17 -8.92 2.19
C GLU A 43 -16.18 -9.20 1.06
N LYS A 44 -17.47 -9.24 1.41
CA LYS A 44 -18.53 -9.72 0.49
C LYS A 44 -18.96 -8.70 -0.55
N THR A 45 -18.89 -7.40 -0.25
CA THR A 45 -19.43 -6.35 -1.12
C THR A 45 -18.34 -5.40 -1.62
N LEU A 46 -18.55 -4.79 -2.79
CA LEU A 46 -17.60 -3.81 -3.31
C LEU A 46 -17.47 -2.59 -2.39
N GLU A 47 -18.56 -2.20 -1.74
CA GLU A 47 -18.56 -1.06 -0.83
C GLU A 47 -17.77 -1.34 0.45
N THR A 48 -17.94 -2.52 1.06
CA THR A 48 -17.18 -2.94 2.25
C THR A 48 -15.69 -3.05 1.92
N ARG A 49 -15.34 -3.67 0.79
CA ARG A 49 -13.95 -3.70 0.27
C ARG A 49 -13.36 -2.31 0.11
N ARG A 50 -14.10 -1.36 -0.46
CA ARG A 50 -13.63 0.01 -0.68
C ARG A 50 -13.39 0.74 0.64
N ARG A 51 -14.32 0.62 1.60
CA ARG A 51 -14.20 1.25 2.93
C ARG A 51 -13.03 0.64 3.70
N LEU A 52 -12.91 -0.69 3.72
CA LEU A 52 -11.81 -1.41 4.36
C LEU A 52 -10.48 -0.97 3.77
N LYS A 53 -10.36 -0.96 2.44
CA LYS A 53 -9.18 -0.48 1.72
C LYS A 53 -8.79 0.94 2.13
N GLN A 54 -9.74 1.87 2.12
CA GLN A 54 -9.47 3.26 2.48
C GLN A 54 -9.02 3.39 3.94
N LYS A 55 -9.66 2.65 4.85
CA LYS A 55 -9.30 2.62 6.27
C LYS A 55 -7.85 2.18 6.44
N VAL A 56 -7.49 0.99 5.97
CA VAL A 56 -6.15 0.43 6.18
C VAL A 56 -5.06 1.20 5.44
N GLU A 57 -5.35 1.77 4.25
CA GLU A 57 -4.40 2.62 3.54
C GLU A 57 -4.11 3.91 4.32
N THR A 58 -5.12 4.50 4.96
CA THR A 58 -4.97 5.72 5.76
C THR A 58 -4.21 5.43 7.05
N GLU A 59 -4.58 4.37 7.76
CA GLU A 59 -3.92 3.95 9.00
C GLU A 59 -2.46 3.60 8.77
N ALA A 60 -2.14 2.91 7.67
CA ALA A 60 -0.75 2.60 7.31
C ALA A 60 0.09 3.86 7.06
N ILE A 61 -0.48 4.93 6.51
CA ILE A 61 0.23 6.21 6.32
C ILE A 61 0.51 6.85 7.68
N VAL A 62 -0.51 6.93 8.55
CA VAL A 62 -0.39 7.51 9.89
C VAL A 62 0.63 6.74 10.74
N GLU A 63 0.61 5.41 10.68
CA GLU A 63 1.59 4.56 11.39
C GLU A 63 3.02 4.88 10.94
N VAL A 64 3.25 5.03 9.64
CA VAL A 64 4.57 5.33 9.09
C VAL A 64 5.06 6.71 9.49
N GLU A 65 4.18 7.71 9.44
CA GLU A 65 4.48 9.08 9.86
C GLU A 65 4.85 9.14 11.36
N ASN A 66 4.10 8.40 12.20
CA ASN A 66 4.37 8.33 13.64
C ASN A 66 5.65 7.55 13.97
N ASN A 67 5.95 6.50 13.21
CA ASN A 67 7.11 5.64 13.46
C ASN A 67 8.41 6.15 12.81
N GLY A 68 8.37 7.30 12.12
CA GLY A 68 9.56 8.01 11.62
C GLY A 68 10.39 7.24 10.60
N LYS A 69 9.77 6.36 9.80
CA LYS A 69 10.44 5.61 8.73
C LYS A 69 10.44 6.34 7.38
#